data_AF-A0A328VI18-F1
#
_entry.id   AF-A0A328VI18-F1
#
_cell.length_a   1.000
_cell.length_b   1.000
_cell.length_c   1.000
_cell.angle_alpha   90.00
_cell.angle_beta   90.00
_cell.angle_gamma   90.00
#
_symmetry.space_group_name_H-M   'P 1'
#
loop_
_entity.id
_entity.type
_entity.pdbx_description
1 polymer ?
#
loop_
_entity_poly.entity_id
_entity_poly.type
_entity_poly.pdbx_seq_one_letter_code
_entity_poly.pdbx_strand_id
1 'polypeptide(L)'
;MVRSGWQQRRANRTTVQETLLIGSKPEPVETTPVLTDSAQQEPPLLAGGFAHLLRSLREYDGQLYHHSLHVYLLTAPLLQALRLSVHESILIELAALFHDLGKVALPRQLLHKATALTAEEFAQIRTHCLKGALLLSRLQAPQVMVRAVYHHHERWDGHGYPTGLAGEAIPLGARLIAISDAFAVMTSGRSYQVPRPPPPGPDGASAPCRHPV
;
A
#
# COMPACT_ATOMS: atom_id res chain seq x y z
N MET A 1 -1.78 -33.98 -15.53
CA MET A 1 -2.01 -33.43 -16.88
C MET A 1 -3.46 -32.92 -16.95
N VAL A 2 -3.72 -31.68 -16.52
CA VAL A 2 -5.00 -30.98 -16.74
C VAL A 2 -4.67 -29.50 -16.91
N ARG A 3 -5.04 -28.95 -18.08
CA ARG A 3 -4.69 -27.61 -18.55
C ARG A 3 -5.74 -26.57 -18.14
N SER A 4 -5.21 -25.42 -17.73
CA SER A 4 -5.75 -24.06 -17.67
C SER A 4 -7.04 -23.76 -18.45
N GLY A 5 -8.07 -23.31 -17.73
CA GLY A 5 -9.24 -22.60 -18.27
C GLY A 5 -9.02 -21.09 -18.28
N TRP A 6 -8.33 -20.59 -19.30
CA TRP A 6 -8.27 -19.18 -19.65
C TRP A 6 -8.52 -19.06 -21.15
N GLN A 7 -9.77 -18.86 -21.56
CA GLN A 7 -10.15 -18.28 -22.86
C GLN A 7 -11.67 -18.30 -23.00
N GLN A 8 -12.29 -17.12 -22.97
CA GLN A 8 -13.33 -16.70 -23.93
C GLN A 8 -13.90 -15.34 -23.50
N ARG A 9 -13.68 -14.32 -24.34
CA ARG A 9 -14.72 -13.41 -24.85
C ARG A 9 -14.09 -12.56 -25.95
N ARG A 10 -14.52 -12.81 -27.19
CA ARG A 10 -14.27 -12.01 -28.40
C ARG A 10 -15.50 -11.16 -28.71
N ALA A 11 -15.22 -10.08 -29.44
CA ALA A 11 -16.07 -9.39 -30.41
C ALA A 11 -17.08 -8.35 -29.88
N ASN A 12 -16.89 -7.09 -30.32
CA ASN A 12 -17.72 -6.53 -31.37
C ASN A 12 -16.98 -5.44 -32.16
N ARG A 13 -16.85 -5.68 -33.48
CA ARG A 13 -16.57 -4.68 -34.53
C ARG A 13 -17.93 -4.20 -35.04
N THR A 14 -18.10 -2.89 -35.21
CA THR A 14 -19.15 -2.33 -36.06
C THR A 14 -18.52 -1.36 -37.05
N THR A 15 -18.71 -1.66 -38.32
CA THR A 15 -18.26 -0.92 -39.50
C THR A 15 -19.40 -0.02 -39.98
N VAL A 16 -19.13 1.22 -40.38
CA VAL A 16 -19.94 1.92 -41.40
C VAL A 16 -19.02 2.82 -42.23
N GLN A 17 -19.09 2.68 -43.55
CA GLN A 17 -18.38 3.47 -44.56
C GLN A 17 -19.32 4.53 -45.17
N GLU A 18 -18.72 5.68 -45.55
CA GLU A 18 -18.99 6.53 -46.74
C GLU A 18 -20.34 7.27 -46.86
N THR A 19 -20.51 8.50 -47.38
CA THR A 19 -19.72 9.40 -48.26
C THR A 19 -20.45 10.79 -48.28
N LEU A 20 -19.75 11.93 -48.43
CA LEU A 20 -19.91 12.91 -49.54
C LEU A 20 -19.11 14.22 -49.31
N LEU A 21 -18.32 14.57 -50.33
CA LEU A 21 -17.45 15.74 -50.50
C LEU A 21 -18.23 16.99 -50.92
N ILE A 22 -17.91 18.17 -50.38
CA ILE A 22 -17.86 19.46 -51.11
C ILE A 22 -16.77 20.33 -50.47
N GLY A 23 -15.85 20.85 -51.28
CA GLY A 23 -14.63 21.52 -50.83
C GLY A 23 -14.72 23.03 -50.59
N SER A 24 -13.68 23.55 -49.93
CA SER A 24 -13.25 24.93 -50.00
C SER A 24 -11.78 25.05 -49.53
N LYS A 25 -11.00 25.78 -50.32
CA LYS A 25 -9.57 26.11 -50.29
C LYS A 25 -9.03 26.56 -48.91
N PRO A 26 -7.74 26.32 -48.56
CA PRO A 26 -7.16 26.82 -47.31
C PRO A 26 -6.61 28.26 -47.47
N GLU A 27 -7.06 29.18 -46.62
CA GLU A 27 -6.50 30.53 -46.41
C GLU A 27 -5.62 30.53 -45.13
N PRO A 28 -4.64 31.44 -45.00
CA PRO A 28 -3.50 31.26 -44.11
C PRO A 28 -3.87 31.47 -42.64
N VAL A 29 -3.43 30.54 -41.78
CA VAL A 29 -3.62 30.59 -40.33
C VAL A 29 -2.68 31.64 -39.74
N GLU A 30 -3.26 32.76 -39.29
CA GLU A 30 -2.61 33.72 -38.41
C GLU A 30 -2.30 33.06 -37.06
N THR A 31 -1.01 32.94 -36.75
CA THR A 31 -0.53 32.51 -35.43
C THR A 31 -0.80 33.61 -34.40
N THR A 32 -1.81 33.41 -33.57
CA THR A 32 -1.89 34.06 -32.25
C THR A 32 -1.64 32.99 -31.17
N PRO A 33 -0.69 33.18 -30.25
CA PRO A 33 -0.58 32.31 -29.10
C PRO A 33 -1.67 32.71 -28.10
N VAL A 34 -2.82 32.04 -28.15
CA VAL A 34 -3.76 32.07 -27.03
C VAL A 34 -3.15 31.25 -25.91
N LEU A 35 -2.68 31.97 -24.89
CA LEU A 35 -2.45 31.44 -23.54
C LEU A 35 -3.73 30.75 -23.07
N THR A 36 -3.76 29.42 -23.18
CA THR A 36 -4.47 28.60 -22.21
C THR A 36 -3.48 27.55 -21.75
N ASP A 37 -2.80 27.90 -20.66
CA ASP A 37 -2.22 26.93 -19.75
C ASP A 37 -3.37 26.05 -19.24
N SER A 38 -3.75 25.05 -20.03
CA SER A 38 -4.47 23.90 -19.51
C SER A 38 -3.44 23.02 -18.83
N ALA A 39 -2.84 23.55 -17.75
CA ALA A 39 -2.38 22.76 -16.65
C ALA A 39 -3.50 21.77 -16.38
N GLN A 40 -3.21 20.51 -16.68
CA GLN A 40 -4.00 19.39 -16.19
C GLN A 40 -4.03 19.58 -14.68
N GLN A 41 -5.14 20.13 -14.19
CA GLN A 41 -5.37 20.33 -12.77
C GLN A 41 -5.56 18.94 -12.17
N GLU A 42 -4.43 18.34 -11.79
CA GLU A 42 -4.39 17.28 -10.80
C GLU A 42 -5.26 17.70 -9.63
N PRO A 43 -6.23 16.89 -9.16
CA PRO A 43 -7.11 17.29 -8.09
C PRO A 43 -6.25 17.66 -6.86
N PRO A 44 -6.32 18.92 -6.37
CA PRO A 44 -5.36 19.48 -5.41
C PRO A 44 -5.36 18.79 -4.03
N LEU A 45 -6.26 17.84 -3.81
CA LEU A 45 -6.44 17.14 -2.54
C LEU A 45 -5.66 15.81 -2.42
N LEU A 46 -5.42 15.09 -3.53
CA LEU A 46 -4.89 13.71 -3.45
C LEU A 46 -3.37 13.68 -3.26
N ALA A 47 -2.61 14.39 -4.10
CA ALA A 47 -1.15 14.47 -3.96
C ALA A 47 -0.74 15.27 -2.70
N GLY A 48 -1.41 16.40 -2.46
CA GLY A 48 -1.19 17.23 -1.27
C GLY A 48 -1.57 16.51 0.04
N GLY A 49 -2.65 15.72 0.01
CA GLY A 49 -3.14 14.95 1.15
C GLY A 49 -2.16 13.85 1.59
N PHE A 50 -1.73 12.99 0.66
CA PHE A 50 -0.79 11.91 1.01
C PHE A 50 0.60 12.42 1.37
N ALA A 51 1.12 13.43 0.67
CA ALA A 51 2.38 14.06 1.03
C ALA A 51 2.33 14.69 2.43
N HIS A 52 1.21 15.33 2.78
CA HIS A 52 0.98 15.83 4.13
C HIS A 52 1.00 14.70 5.16
N LEU A 53 0.29 13.59 4.92
CA LEU A 53 0.28 12.44 5.84
C LEU A 53 1.68 11.85 6.06
N LEU A 54 2.50 11.72 5.01
CA LEU A 54 3.88 11.23 5.15
C LEU A 54 4.74 12.19 5.96
N ARG A 55 4.59 13.50 5.72
CA ARG A 55 5.29 14.52 6.50
C ARG A 55 4.86 14.46 7.97
N SER A 56 3.56 14.36 8.24
CA SER A 56 3.03 14.23 9.60
C SER A 56 3.55 12.97 10.29
N LEU A 57 3.62 11.83 9.59
CA LEU A 57 4.17 10.59 10.12
C LEU A 57 5.64 10.75 10.53
N ARG A 58 6.44 11.36 9.65
CA ARG A 58 7.87 11.64 9.90
C ARG A 58 8.09 12.60 11.06
N GLU A 59 7.29 13.65 11.16
CA GLU A 59 7.36 14.64 12.25
C GLU A 59 6.88 14.04 13.57
N TYR A 60 5.88 13.15 13.52
CA TYR A 60 5.35 12.48 14.70
C TYR A 60 6.37 11.49 15.29
N ASP A 61 6.87 10.56 14.47
CA ASP A 61 7.76 9.50 14.93
C ASP A 61 8.66 8.98 13.80
N GLY A 62 9.97 9.23 13.92
CA GLY A 62 10.94 8.79 12.94
C GLY A 62 11.04 7.26 12.82
N GLN A 63 10.94 6.51 13.91
CA GLN A 63 11.02 5.04 13.85
C GLN A 63 9.81 4.45 13.13
N LEU A 64 8.63 4.99 13.42
CA LEU A 64 7.39 4.61 12.75
C LEU A 64 7.44 4.92 11.25
N TYR A 65 7.96 6.09 10.88
CA TYR A 65 8.15 6.47 9.48
C TYR A 65 9.11 5.52 8.75
N HIS A 66 10.29 5.24 9.31
CA HIS A 66 11.26 4.32 8.69
C HIS A 66 10.70 2.89 8.57
N HIS A 67 9.97 2.43 9.59
CA HIS A 67 9.29 1.15 9.54
C HIS A 67 8.28 1.08 8.39
N SER A 68 7.44 2.12 8.25
CA SER A 68 6.45 2.20 7.17
C SER A 68 7.11 2.19 5.78
N LEU A 69 8.22 2.90 5.60
CA LEU A 69 9.02 2.84 4.37
C LEU A 69 9.58 1.44 4.11
N HIS A 70 10.07 0.76 5.14
CA HIS A 70 10.62 -0.59 4.98
C HIS A 70 9.54 -1.58 4.55
N VAL A 71 8.35 -1.52 5.16
CA VAL A 71 7.20 -2.36 4.78
C VAL A 71 6.75 -2.06 3.35
N TYR A 72 6.71 -0.79 2.95
CA TYR A 72 6.46 -0.37 1.55
C TYR A 72 7.45 -1.05 0.58
N LEU A 73 8.76 -0.95 0.85
CA LEU A 73 9.80 -1.52 -0.01
C LEU A 73 9.75 -3.06 -0.09
N LEU A 74 9.44 -3.72 1.03
CA LEU A 74 9.33 -5.18 1.10
C LEU A 74 8.07 -5.72 0.40
N THR A 75 7.05 -4.89 0.22
CA THR A 75 5.80 -5.29 -0.44
C THR A 75 5.95 -5.38 -1.95
N ALA A 76 6.77 -4.51 -2.56
CA ALA A 76 7.02 -4.48 -4.00
C ALA A 76 7.39 -5.85 -4.63
N PRO A 77 8.38 -6.63 -4.11
CA PRO A 77 8.71 -7.92 -4.70
C PRO A 77 7.57 -8.95 -4.61
N LEU A 78 6.73 -8.89 -3.58
CA LEU A 78 5.57 -9.77 -3.45
C LEU A 78 4.53 -9.47 -4.55
N LEU A 79 4.27 -8.20 -4.81
CA LEU A 79 3.35 -7.75 -5.86
C LEU A 79 3.83 -8.18 -7.25
N GLN A 80 5.13 -8.03 -7.52
CA GLN A 80 5.76 -8.48 -8.75
C GLN A 80 5.65 -9.99 -8.94
N ALA A 81 5.90 -10.78 -7.89
CA ALA A 81 5.78 -12.23 -7.93
C ALA A 81 4.34 -12.69 -8.25
N LEU A 82 3.33 -11.94 -7.78
CA LEU A 82 1.91 -12.20 -8.06
C LEU A 82 1.42 -11.63 -9.39
N ARG A 83 2.25 -10.86 -10.11
CA ARG A 83 1.93 -10.27 -11.43
C ARG A 83 0.64 -9.44 -11.41
N LEU A 84 0.41 -8.69 -10.34
CA LEU A 84 -0.73 -7.78 -10.25
C LEU A 84 -0.60 -6.64 -11.27
N SER A 85 -1.73 -6.01 -11.60
CA SER A 85 -1.69 -4.83 -12.46
C SER A 85 -0.88 -3.70 -11.81
N VAL A 86 -0.34 -2.79 -12.64
CA VAL A 86 0.39 -1.61 -12.14
C VAL A 86 -0.47 -0.79 -11.19
N HIS A 87 -1.74 -0.61 -11.53
CA HIS A 87 -2.69 0.13 -10.72
C HIS A 87 -2.93 -0.54 -9.35
N GLU A 88 -3.18 -1.85 -9.31
CA GLU A 88 -3.35 -2.56 -8.03
C GLU A 88 -2.07 -2.56 -7.19
N SER A 89 -0.91 -2.71 -7.83
CA SER A 89 0.40 -2.66 -7.16
C SER A 89 0.59 -1.32 -6.45
N ILE A 90 0.37 -0.20 -7.16
CA ILE A 90 0.49 1.16 -6.58
C ILE A 90 -0.43 1.32 -5.37
N LEU A 91 -1.68 0.85 -5.44
CA LEU A 91 -2.63 1.00 -4.34
C LEU A 91 -2.25 0.16 -3.11
N ILE A 92 -1.70 -1.04 -3.31
CA ILE A 92 -1.24 -1.89 -2.19
C ILE A 92 0.07 -1.36 -1.62
N GLU A 93 0.98 -0.84 -2.44
CA GLU A 93 2.19 -0.15 -1.97
C GLU A 93 1.85 1.07 -1.13
N LEU A 94 0.96 1.94 -1.60
CA LEU A 94 0.49 3.09 -0.81
C LEU A 94 -0.22 2.64 0.48
N ALA A 95 -1.01 1.56 0.44
CA ALA A 95 -1.58 0.98 1.65
C ALA A 95 -0.50 0.50 2.64
N ALA A 96 0.55 -0.16 2.14
CA ALA A 96 1.70 -0.60 2.94
C ALA A 96 2.42 0.59 3.59
N LEU A 97 2.57 1.69 2.86
CA LEU A 97 3.20 2.90 3.38
C LEU A 97 2.37 3.57 4.50
N PHE A 98 1.04 3.45 4.45
CA PHE A 98 0.13 4.06 5.42
C PHE A 98 -0.49 3.08 6.42
N HIS A 99 -0.05 1.81 6.47
CA HIS A 99 -0.68 0.78 7.28
C HIS A 99 -0.79 1.16 8.77
N ASP A 100 0.25 1.80 9.28
CA ASP A 100 0.35 2.23 10.67
C ASP A 100 -0.03 3.72 10.90
N LEU A 101 -0.54 4.42 9.87
CA LEU A 101 -0.84 5.86 9.98
C LEU A 101 -1.73 6.19 11.18
N GLY A 102 -2.65 5.30 11.56
CA GLY A 102 -3.52 5.51 12.72
C GLY A 102 -2.80 5.62 14.06
N LYS A 103 -1.52 5.21 14.17
CA LYS A 103 -0.72 5.34 15.39
C LYS A 103 -0.43 6.80 15.77
N VAL A 104 -0.52 7.74 14.82
CA VAL A 104 -0.40 9.19 15.10
C VAL A 104 -1.49 9.72 16.03
N ALA A 105 -2.60 8.99 16.17
CA ALA A 105 -3.73 9.34 17.03
C ALA A 105 -3.74 8.53 18.34
N LEU A 106 -2.60 7.96 18.74
CA LEU A 106 -2.38 7.28 20.01
C LEU A 106 -1.40 8.06 20.90
N PRO A 107 -1.44 7.90 22.24
CA PRO A 107 -0.45 8.52 23.11
C PRO A 107 0.96 8.01 22.82
N ARG A 108 1.96 8.90 22.75
CA ARG A 108 3.37 8.50 22.51
C ARG A 108 3.92 7.58 23.59
N GLN A 109 3.53 7.81 24.84
CA GLN A 109 3.93 7.00 25.99
C GLN A 109 3.46 5.54 25.83
N LEU A 110 2.32 5.32 25.18
CA LEU A 110 1.80 4.00 24.87
C LEU A 110 2.64 3.31 23.78
N LEU A 111 3.04 4.06 22.73
CA LEU A 111 3.82 3.52 21.61
C LEU A 111 5.28 3.18 21.99
N HIS A 112 5.87 3.95 22.89
CA HIS A 112 7.27 3.79 23.32
C HIS A 112 7.42 3.10 24.69
N LYS A 113 6.36 2.49 25.20
CA LYS A 113 6.42 1.79 26.48
C LYS A 113 7.43 0.65 26.42
N ALA A 114 8.42 0.67 27.32
CA ALA A 114 9.48 -0.34 27.39
C ALA A 114 9.04 -1.63 28.09
N THR A 115 7.93 -1.59 28.82
CA THR A 115 7.36 -2.73 29.54
C THR A 115 6.18 -3.33 28.77
N ALA A 116 5.77 -4.54 29.16
CA ALA A 116 4.60 -5.19 28.57
C ALA A 116 3.35 -4.30 28.67
N LEU A 117 2.55 -4.31 27.62
CA LEU A 117 1.27 -3.62 27.55
C LEU A 117 0.23 -4.37 28.37
N THR A 118 -0.66 -3.66 29.05
CA THR A 118 -1.88 -4.24 29.63
C THR A 118 -2.87 -4.59 28.52
N ALA A 119 -3.92 -5.34 28.85
CA ALA A 119 -4.97 -5.68 27.90
C ALA A 119 -5.68 -4.43 27.35
N GLU A 120 -5.89 -3.42 28.21
CA GLU A 120 -6.53 -2.14 27.86
C GLU A 120 -5.63 -1.31 26.94
N GLU A 121 -4.34 -1.24 27.25
CA GLU A 121 -3.33 -0.57 26.44
C GLU A 121 -3.21 -1.23 25.06
N PHE A 122 -3.18 -2.56 25.02
CA PHE A 122 -3.18 -3.30 23.76
C PHE A 122 -4.47 -3.06 22.95
N ALA A 123 -5.63 -3.01 23.61
CA ALA A 123 -6.89 -2.68 22.95
C ALA A 123 -6.86 -1.26 22.35
N GLN A 124 -6.25 -0.29 23.03
CA GLN A 124 -6.03 1.05 22.48
C GLN A 124 -5.11 1.03 21.26
N ILE A 125 -4.00 0.29 21.29
CA ILE A 125 -3.11 0.16 20.13
C ILE A 125 -3.86 -0.42 18.94
N ARG A 126 -4.66 -1.48 19.12
CA ARG A 126 -5.46 -2.09 18.03
C ARG A 126 -6.37 -1.10 17.30
N THR A 127 -6.75 0.00 17.93
CA THR A 127 -7.57 1.04 17.28
C THR A 127 -6.87 1.75 16.11
N HIS A 128 -5.54 1.64 15.96
CA HIS A 128 -4.83 2.29 14.86
C HIS A 128 -5.31 1.80 13.48
N CYS A 129 -5.72 0.54 13.34
CA CYS A 129 -6.29 0.05 12.08
C CYS A 129 -7.53 0.86 11.67
N LEU A 130 -8.47 1.04 12.61
CA LEU A 130 -9.68 1.82 12.39
C LEU A 130 -9.35 3.29 12.14
N LYS A 131 -8.51 3.88 12.98
CA LYS A 131 -8.13 5.30 12.87
C LYS A 131 -7.44 5.60 11.55
N GLY A 132 -6.51 4.75 11.11
CA GLY A 132 -5.83 4.86 9.82
C GLY A 132 -6.81 4.74 8.65
N ALA A 133 -7.67 3.74 8.67
CA ALA A 133 -8.70 3.55 7.64
C ALA A 133 -9.68 4.74 7.55
N LEU A 134 -10.07 5.32 8.69
CA LEU A 134 -10.93 6.51 8.74
C LEU A 134 -10.23 7.75 8.17
N LEU A 135 -8.95 7.95 8.48
CA LEU A 135 -8.16 9.05 7.91
C LEU A 135 -8.08 8.94 6.38
N LEU A 136 -7.76 7.74 5.87
CA LEU A 136 -7.70 7.48 4.43
C LEU A 136 -9.07 7.65 3.76
N SER A 137 -10.14 7.23 4.41
CA SER A 137 -11.51 7.40 3.90
C SER A 137 -11.90 8.88 3.79
N ARG A 138 -11.50 9.72 4.75
CA ARG A 138 -11.73 11.18 4.70
C ARG A 138 -11.01 11.86 3.55
N LEU A 139 -9.86 11.32 3.15
CA LEU A 139 -9.12 11.75 1.96
C LEU A 139 -9.62 11.10 0.66
N GLN A 140 -10.74 10.39 0.73
CA GLN A 140 -11.35 9.70 -0.41
C GLN A 140 -10.39 8.70 -1.08
N ALA A 141 -9.50 8.09 -0.28
CA ALA A 141 -8.59 7.08 -0.78
C ALA A 141 -9.37 5.86 -1.34
N PRO A 142 -8.84 5.17 -2.36
CA PRO A 142 -9.48 3.99 -2.91
C PRO A 142 -9.78 2.94 -1.85
N GLN A 143 -10.96 2.31 -1.95
CA GLN A 143 -11.44 1.35 -0.94
C GLN A 143 -10.51 0.15 -0.75
N VAL A 144 -9.78 -0.26 -1.79
CA VAL A 144 -8.75 -1.30 -1.68
C VAL A 144 -7.65 -0.91 -0.68
N MET A 145 -7.24 0.36 -0.66
CA MET A 145 -6.23 0.89 0.24
C MET A 145 -6.78 0.97 1.67
N VAL A 146 -7.99 1.51 1.82
CA VAL A 146 -8.69 1.61 3.12
C VAL A 146 -8.86 0.23 3.76
N ARG A 147 -9.31 -0.77 2.99
CA ARG A 147 -9.49 -2.15 3.46
C ARG A 147 -8.16 -2.82 3.81
N ALA A 148 -7.13 -2.59 2.99
CA ALA A 148 -5.80 -3.13 3.27
C ALA A 148 -5.25 -2.59 4.60
N VAL A 149 -5.35 -1.29 4.84
CA VAL A 149 -4.96 -0.67 6.12
C VAL A 149 -5.84 -1.12 7.28
N TYR A 150 -7.15 -1.27 7.08
CA TYR A 150 -8.04 -1.71 8.17
C TYR A 150 -7.76 -3.15 8.62
N HIS A 151 -7.36 -4.03 7.71
CA HIS A 151 -7.25 -5.47 7.96
C HIS A 151 -5.81 -6.01 7.99
N HIS A 152 -4.77 -5.15 7.97
CA HIS A 152 -3.38 -5.62 7.88
C HIS A 152 -2.89 -6.43 9.10
N HIS A 153 -3.65 -6.45 10.21
CA HIS A 153 -3.41 -7.31 11.37
C HIS A 153 -4.37 -8.50 11.48
N GLU A 154 -5.18 -8.75 10.44
CA GLU A 154 -5.90 -10.00 10.33
C GLU A 154 -4.92 -11.15 10.11
N ARG A 155 -5.26 -12.30 10.69
CA ARG A 155 -4.43 -13.50 10.62
C ARG A 155 -5.13 -14.55 9.79
N TRP A 156 -4.37 -15.30 9.01
CA TRP A 156 -4.91 -16.35 8.13
C TRP A 156 -5.81 -17.35 8.88
N ASP A 157 -5.50 -17.62 10.14
CA ASP A 157 -6.24 -18.52 11.04
C ASP A 157 -7.50 -17.92 11.68
N GLY A 158 -7.83 -16.65 11.43
CA GLY A 158 -8.99 -15.96 12.01
C GLY A 158 -8.77 -15.41 13.42
N HIS A 159 -7.60 -15.58 14.02
CA HIS A 159 -7.29 -15.05 15.36
C HIS A 159 -6.75 -13.62 15.34
N GLY A 160 -6.84 -12.94 14.20
CA GLY A 160 -6.39 -11.57 14.00
C GLY A 160 -7.39 -10.52 14.46
N TYR A 161 -7.13 -9.28 14.08
CA TYR A 161 -7.98 -8.14 14.36
C TYR A 161 -7.99 -7.16 13.18
N PRO A 162 -9.01 -6.28 13.05
CA PRO A 162 -10.10 -5.96 13.99
C PRO A 162 -11.33 -6.86 13.94
N THR A 163 -11.54 -7.59 12.85
CA THR A 163 -12.80 -8.28 12.55
C THR A 163 -12.73 -9.81 12.65
N GLY A 164 -11.53 -10.39 12.74
CA GLY A 164 -11.36 -11.85 12.84
C GLY A 164 -11.61 -12.56 11.51
N LEU A 165 -11.25 -11.91 10.39
CA LEU A 165 -11.34 -12.52 9.07
C LEU A 165 -10.31 -13.64 8.94
N ALA A 166 -10.68 -14.69 8.22
CA ALA A 166 -9.83 -15.86 7.98
C ALA A 166 -9.62 -16.13 6.50
N GLY A 167 -8.47 -16.70 6.15
CA GLY A 167 -8.14 -17.11 4.79
C GLY A 167 -8.32 -16.00 3.75
N GLU A 168 -9.04 -16.32 2.68
CA GLU A 168 -9.25 -15.41 1.55
C GLU A 168 -10.28 -14.30 1.81
N ALA A 169 -11.01 -14.37 2.94
CA ALA A 169 -11.86 -13.25 3.35
C ALA A 169 -11.01 -12.01 3.69
N ILE A 170 -9.74 -12.21 4.05
CA ILE A 170 -8.79 -11.11 4.27
C ILE A 170 -8.42 -10.50 2.91
N PRO A 171 -8.55 -9.17 2.73
CA PRO A 171 -8.15 -8.50 1.49
C PRO A 171 -6.72 -8.86 1.09
N LEU A 172 -6.48 -9.08 -0.20
CA LEU A 172 -5.15 -9.47 -0.69
C LEU A 172 -4.07 -8.48 -0.24
N GLY A 173 -4.31 -7.18 -0.37
CA GLY A 173 -3.39 -6.15 0.10
C GLY A 173 -3.05 -6.26 1.59
N ALA A 174 -4.04 -6.53 2.44
CA ALA A 174 -3.81 -6.73 3.88
C ALA A 174 -2.92 -7.95 4.16
N ARG A 175 -3.12 -9.07 3.44
CA ARG A 175 -2.28 -10.26 3.58
C ARG A 175 -0.83 -10.00 3.19
N LEU A 176 -0.61 -9.27 2.09
CA LEU A 176 0.73 -8.94 1.63
C LEU A 176 1.44 -7.98 2.61
N ILE A 177 0.72 -6.97 3.09
CA ILE A 177 1.25 -6.04 4.10
C ILE A 177 1.59 -6.78 5.38
N ALA A 178 0.74 -7.70 5.86
CA ALA A 178 1.02 -8.48 7.06
C ALA A 178 2.32 -9.30 6.95
N ILE A 179 2.59 -9.88 5.78
CA ILE A 179 3.84 -10.61 5.51
C ILE A 179 5.04 -9.64 5.54
N SER A 180 4.94 -8.52 4.83
CA SER A 180 5.99 -7.49 4.77
C SER A 180 6.28 -6.87 6.14
N ASP A 181 5.24 -6.58 6.92
CA ASP A 181 5.32 -6.02 8.27
C ASP A 181 6.04 -6.98 9.23
N ALA A 182 5.59 -8.23 9.28
CA ALA A 182 6.24 -9.27 10.08
C ALA A 182 7.72 -9.42 9.71
N PHE A 183 8.04 -9.43 8.42
CA PHE A 183 9.43 -9.53 7.95
C PHE A 183 10.25 -8.29 8.32
N ALA A 184 9.71 -7.08 8.16
CA ALA A 184 10.35 -5.84 8.56
C ALA A 184 10.66 -5.83 10.06
N VAL A 185 9.72 -6.25 10.90
CA VAL A 185 9.92 -6.34 12.36
C VAL A 185 11.01 -7.36 12.70
N MET A 186 10.99 -8.56 12.10
CA MET A 186 11.99 -9.60 12.34
C MET A 186 13.41 -9.18 11.94
N THR A 187 13.55 -8.33 10.91
CA THR A 187 14.85 -7.95 10.33
C THR A 187 15.37 -6.60 10.79
N SER A 188 14.52 -5.74 11.35
CA SER A 188 14.87 -4.37 11.78
C SER A 188 15.74 -4.30 13.05
N GLY A 189 16.17 -5.43 13.61
CA GLY A 189 17.11 -5.47 14.73
C GLY A 189 16.60 -4.81 16.02
N ARG A 190 15.28 -4.70 16.19
CA ARG A 190 14.67 -4.09 17.39
C ARG A 190 15.15 -4.83 18.64
N SER A 191 15.71 -4.05 19.56
CA SER A 191 16.18 -4.43 20.88
C SER A 191 15.11 -5.22 21.63
N TYR A 192 15.20 -6.54 21.55
CA TYR A 192 14.89 -7.55 22.59
C TYR A 192 15.01 -8.98 22.04
N GLN A 193 15.35 -9.18 20.77
CA GLN A 193 15.77 -10.49 20.26
C GLN A 193 16.94 -10.30 19.31
N VAL A 194 17.97 -11.15 19.45
CA VAL A 194 19.02 -11.32 18.45
C VAL A 194 18.34 -11.45 17.09
N PRO A 195 18.72 -10.67 16.05
CA PRO A 195 18.13 -10.79 14.72
C PRO A 195 18.12 -12.26 14.32
N ARG A 196 16.94 -12.82 14.09
CA ARG A 196 16.86 -14.20 13.60
C ARG A 196 17.37 -14.14 12.15
N PRO A 197 18.43 -14.87 11.79
CA PRO A 197 18.88 -14.89 10.41
C PRO A 197 17.74 -15.35 9.51
N PRO A 198 17.65 -14.85 8.27
CA PRO A 198 16.66 -15.34 7.32
C PRO A 198 16.76 -16.87 7.23
N PRO A 199 15.63 -17.58 7.04
CA PRO A 199 15.68 -19.03 6.85
C PRO A 199 16.65 -19.35 5.70
N PRO A 200 17.41 -20.44 5.79
CA PRO A 200 18.35 -20.81 4.75
C PRO A 200 17.62 -20.92 3.41
N GLY A 201 18.30 -20.51 2.34
CA GLY A 201 17.79 -20.73 0.98
C GLY A 201 17.56 -22.23 0.71
N PRO A 202 16.98 -22.59 -0.45
CA PRO A 202 16.73 -23.99 -0.82
C PRO A 202 17.99 -24.87 -0.76
N ASP A 203 19.18 -24.27 -0.77
CA ASP A 203 20.47 -24.93 -0.72
C ASP A 203 21.04 -25.08 0.71
N GLY A 204 20.27 -24.74 1.76
CA GLY A 204 20.65 -24.96 3.16
C GLY A 204 21.72 -24.00 3.72
N ALA A 205 22.21 -23.05 2.93
CA ALA A 205 23.26 -22.11 3.36
C ALA A 205 22.67 -20.90 4.10
N SER A 206 22.95 -20.78 5.40
CA SER A 206 22.76 -19.54 6.17
C SER A 206 23.91 -18.57 5.87
N ALA A 207 23.60 -17.38 5.34
CA ALA A 207 24.60 -16.35 5.08
C ALA A 207 25.24 -15.85 6.40
N PRO A 208 26.58 -15.71 6.49
CA PRO A 208 27.22 -15.21 7.70
C PRO A 208 26.93 -13.72 7.89
N CYS A 209 26.37 -13.37 9.05
CA CYS A 209 26.22 -11.99 9.50
C CYS A 209 27.59 -11.30 9.56
N ARG A 210 27.85 -10.36 8.65
CA ARG A 210 28.95 -9.41 8.76
C ARG A 210 28.39 -8.10 9.33
N HIS A 211 28.75 -7.77 10.57
CA HIS A 211 28.60 -6.42 11.09
C HIS A 211 29.76 -5.54 10.58
N PRO A 212 29.52 -4.32 10.08
CA PRO A 212 30.58 -3.34 9.91
C PRO A 212 30.80 -2.57 11.23
N VAL A 213 32.06 -2.26 11.48
CA VAL A 213 32.59 -1.39 12.55
C VAL A 213 32.18 0.06 12.29
#